data_AF-A0A6L7X8M4-F1
#
_entry.id   AF-A0A6L7X8M4-F1
#
_cell.length_a   1.000
_cell.length_b   1.000
_cell.length_c   1.000
_cell.angle_alpha   90.00
_cell.angle_beta   90.00
_cell.angle_gamma   90.00
#
_symmetry.space_group_name_H-M   'P 1'
#
loop_
_entity.id
_entity.type
_entity.pdbx_description
1 polymer ?
#
loop_
_entity_poly.entity_id
_entity_poly.type
_entity_poly.pdbx_seq_one_letter_code
_entity_poly.pdbx_strand_id
1 'polypeptide(L)'
;MQGLQLLRGLLASLSVYLGQIHDVEPATLAGIIFLIFLSGFAASLIHRALGARRCLLLLAVALAMLRLAEQLSPTPEARLGAEIAGVAIWLCLLQSMIAAPLATSGGTRSGRPVIAILLGLIVDTALGGGFATLDPGFSAELGPLIFTVALAAAQLAMIALAAQVAGRRETREPPPDAPARPPTWAFCVGPLLALEVLLFQNLARQVVLIEWEPPATFAWLLTANLLALWLAIILSRQGAARPRWVPLLAAAALVACAAPATSPVLAAIIALAAPVAVAVLLTETLAPEGRGRRSWTPTAVGFLAIPLVLFGWYAHYEIDIGFPQWAIPLCAAAAVFVVVCWKLLRILPQTTRTPERATPSIRKWRREAALTALATLLLLLPLYQFLTWRAPESPPANAAPFRVATYNIHQGFDLYGMPGLERIADALESEHPHVIALQEVPRGWVVNGSVDALSWLAQRLGMHAAWGPAADRFWGNALLSRFPILDVENRPMPNNRELNLDRAFLVATIEVDGEPLQIVATHLHHVESEPEHRLPQVRALLDGVDWSRPTILLGDLNAQPHHTEIRRLEEAGLSAGSRAVPTYPADRPIRQIDYVLTNGAFEIIEVRTVDTDASDHLPLIADLAW
;
A
#
# COMPACT_ATOMS: atom_id res chain seq x y z
N MET A 1 2.11 11.37 5.24
CA MET A 1 2.15 10.39 6.33
C MET A 1 0.79 10.25 7.02
N GLN A 2 0.46 10.83 8.18
CA GLN A 2 -0.79 10.46 8.93
C GLN A 2 -2.09 10.39 8.08
N GLY A 3 -2.32 11.38 7.21
CA GLY A 3 -3.47 11.35 6.30
C GLY A 3 -3.44 10.26 5.22
N LEU A 4 -2.25 9.85 4.75
CA LEU A 4 -2.08 8.72 3.84
C LEU A 4 -2.31 7.39 4.56
N GLN A 5 -1.91 7.27 5.83
CA GLN A 5 -2.20 6.09 6.65
C GLN A 5 -3.71 5.94 6.85
N LEU A 6 -4.39 7.03 7.22
CA LEU A 6 -5.86 7.06 7.33
C LEU A 6 -6.56 6.78 6.00
N LEU A 7 -5.99 7.22 4.87
CA LEU A 7 -6.52 6.88 3.54
C LEU A 7 -6.39 5.37 3.26
N ARG A 8 -5.24 4.76 3.59
CA ARG A 8 -5.03 3.31 3.43
C ARG A 8 -5.98 2.51 4.35
N GLY A 9 -6.15 2.95 5.60
CA GLY A 9 -7.15 2.38 6.52
C GLY A 9 -8.58 2.50 5.98
N LEU A 10 -8.98 3.71 5.53
CA LEU A 10 -10.30 3.93 4.93
C LEU A 10 -10.55 3.00 3.74
N LEU A 11 -9.59 2.85 2.84
CA LEU A 11 -9.73 1.97 1.67
C LEU A 11 -9.90 0.51 2.09
N ALA A 12 -9.19 0.07 3.13
CA ALA A 12 -9.33 -1.26 3.70
C ALA A 12 -10.71 -1.47 4.34
N SER A 13 -11.18 -0.55 5.18
CA SER A 13 -12.50 -0.63 5.79
C SER A 13 -13.63 -0.56 4.76
N LEU A 14 -13.47 0.22 3.68
CA LEU A 14 -14.45 0.22 2.58
C LEU A 14 -14.44 -1.10 1.83
N SER A 15 -13.27 -1.66 1.52
CA SER A 15 -13.14 -2.89 0.72
C SER A 15 -13.56 -4.15 1.49
N VAL A 16 -13.05 -4.32 2.71
CA VAL A 16 -13.23 -5.56 3.48
C VAL A 16 -14.49 -5.47 4.35
N TYR A 17 -14.56 -4.46 5.24
CA TYR A 17 -15.67 -4.36 6.19
C TYR A 17 -17.00 -4.02 5.49
N LEU A 18 -17.06 -2.96 4.68
CA LEU A 18 -18.30 -2.67 3.95
C LEU A 18 -18.51 -3.58 2.73
N GLY A 19 -17.48 -3.76 1.90
CA GLY A 19 -17.59 -4.52 0.66
C GLY A 19 -17.80 -6.01 0.86
N GLN A 20 -16.85 -6.69 1.49
CA GLN A 20 -16.89 -8.16 1.60
C GLN A 20 -17.82 -8.66 2.72
N ILE A 21 -17.79 -8.03 3.90
CA ILE A 21 -18.54 -8.51 5.08
C ILE A 21 -20.00 -8.05 5.06
N HIS A 22 -20.25 -6.81 4.66
CA HIS A 22 -21.59 -6.23 4.61
C HIS A 22 -22.22 -6.21 3.20
N ASP A 23 -21.54 -6.78 2.20
CA ASP A 23 -22.02 -6.92 0.82
C ASP A 23 -22.47 -5.57 0.21
N VAL A 24 -21.77 -4.48 0.57
CA VAL A 24 -22.07 -3.15 0.04
C VAL A 24 -21.53 -3.04 -1.38
N GLU A 25 -22.44 -2.81 -2.33
CA GLU A 25 -22.09 -2.72 -3.75
C GLU A 25 -20.95 -1.72 -4.05
N PRO A 26 -20.04 -2.04 -4.99
CA PRO A 26 -18.91 -1.19 -5.35
C PRO A 26 -19.27 0.24 -5.75
N ALA A 27 -20.41 0.43 -6.41
CA ALA A 27 -20.92 1.74 -6.79
C ALA A 27 -21.25 2.61 -5.56
N THR A 28 -21.76 2.00 -4.50
CA THR A 28 -22.07 2.66 -3.23
C THR A 28 -20.78 3.02 -2.50
N LEU A 29 -19.80 2.10 -2.45
CA LEU A 29 -18.47 2.37 -1.88
C LEU A 29 -17.76 3.53 -2.58
N ALA A 30 -17.84 3.57 -3.93
CA ALA A 30 -17.35 4.69 -4.72
C ALA A 30 -18.05 5.99 -4.31
N GLY A 31 -19.38 5.99 -4.24
CA GLY A 31 -20.18 7.13 -3.78
C GLY A 31 -19.73 7.67 -2.41
N ILE A 32 -19.52 6.77 -1.44
CA ILE A 32 -19.04 7.12 -0.09
C ILE A 32 -17.68 7.83 -0.17
N ILE A 33 -16.69 7.26 -0.84
CA ILE A 33 -15.36 7.89 -0.91
C ILE A 33 -15.41 9.23 -1.63
N PHE A 34 -16.22 9.37 -2.70
CA PHE A 34 -16.36 10.65 -3.41
C PHE A 34 -16.93 11.73 -2.50
N LEU A 35 -17.96 11.40 -1.70
CA LEU A 35 -18.54 12.32 -0.73
C LEU A 35 -17.51 12.77 0.32
N ILE A 36 -16.65 11.87 0.80
CA ILE A 36 -15.57 12.21 1.72
C ILE A 36 -14.60 13.20 1.07
N PHE A 37 -14.22 12.99 -0.20
CA PHE A 37 -13.29 13.86 -0.90
C PHE A 37 -13.85 15.25 -1.22
N LEU A 38 -15.19 15.40 -1.28
CA LEU A 38 -15.84 16.72 -1.35
C LEU A 38 -15.61 17.58 -0.09
N SER A 39 -15.21 16.99 1.03
CA SER A 39 -14.83 17.76 2.24
C SER A 39 -13.67 18.73 1.99
N GLY A 40 -12.81 18.50 0.99
CA GLY A 40 -11.73 19.41 0.61
C GLY A 40 -12.21 20.83 0.26
N PHE A 41 -13.48 20.98 -0.17
CA PHE A 41 -14.10 22.29 -0.42
C PHE A 41 -14.44 23.06 0.86
N ALA A 42 -14.62 22.37 1.99
CA ALA A 42 -14.97 22.96 3.27
C ALA A 42 -13.81 23.75 3.91
N ALA A 43 -12.56 23.48 3.51
CA ALA A 43 -11.38 24.18 4.02
C ALA A 43 -11.49 25.71 3.94
N SER A 44 -12.12 26.22 2.87
CA SER A 44 -12.30 27.66 2.67
C SER A 44 -13.24 28.29 3.70
N LEU A 45 -14.26 27.55 4.15
CA LEU A 45 -15.21 27.98 5.18
C LEU A 45 -14.53 28.00 6.55
N ILE A 46 -13.81 26.92 6.88
CA ILE A 46 -13.05 26.78 8.13
C ILE A 46 -11.99 27.88 8.25
N HIS A 47 -11.26 28.15 7.17
CA HIS A 47 -10.26 29.21 7.13
C HIS A 47 -10.87 30.60 7.31
N ARG A 48 -12.05 30.87 6.72
CA ARG A 48 -12.76 32.15 6.92
C ARG A 48 -13.22 32.35 8.37
N ALA A 49 -13.66 31.28 9.03
CA ALA A 49 -14.16 31.34 10.41
C ALA A 49 -13.03 31.48 11.44
N LEU A 50 -11.93 30.75 11.28
CA LEU A 50 -10.90 30.61 12.32
C LEU A 50 -9.62 31.40 12.03
N GLY A 51 -9.42 31.84 10.78
CA GLY A 51 -8.16 32.38 10.28
C GLY A 51 -7.10 31.29 10.06
N ALA A 52 -6.11 31.59 9.23
CA ALA A 52 -5.11 30.62 8.74
C ALA A 52 -4.42 29.81 9.85
N ARG A 53 -3.92 30.51 10.88
CA ARG A 53 -3.09 29.92 11.92
C ARG A 53 -3.87 28.97 12.83
N ARG A 54 -5.06 29.39 13.28
CA ARG A 54 -5.91 28.55 14.14
C ARG A 54 -6.47 27.37 13.34
N CYS A 55 -6.84 27.59 12.08
CA CYS A 55 -7.26 26.53 11.16
C CYS A 55 -6.20 25.44 11.04
N LEU A 56 -4.95 25.79 10.69
CA LEU A 56 -3.87 24.81 10.55
C LEU A 56 -3.58 24.05 11.85
N LEU A 57 -3.55 24.75 13.00
CA LEU A 57 -3.32 24.13 14.31
C LEU A 57 -4.43 23.13 14.65
N LEU A 58 -5.70 23.55 14.58
CA LEU A 58 -6.83 22.72 14.97
C LEU A 58 -6.99 21.51 14.06
N LEU A 59 -6.85 21.68 12.74
CA LEU A 59 -6.92 20.57 11.80
C LEU A 59 -5.79 19.55 12.03
N ALA A 60 -4.58 20.02 12.34
CA ALA A 60 -3.46 19.11 12.60
C ALA A 60 -3.54 18.41 13.97
N VAL A 61 -4.14 19.05 14.98
CA VAL A 61 -4.49 18.40 16.26
C VAL A 61 -5.58 17.35 16.04
N ALA A 62 -6.65 17.71 15.33
CA ALA A 62 -7.74 16.79 15.00
C ALA A 62 -7.23 15.58 14.21
N LEU A 63 -6.34 15.78 13.23
CA LEU A 63 -5.75 14.68 12.46
C LEU A 63 -4.95 13.71 13.36
N ALA A 64 -4.15 14.24 14.29
CA ALA A 64 -3.38 13.42 15.22
C ALA A 64 -4.28 12.64 16.19
N MET A 65 -5.36 13.25 16.69
CA MET A 65 -6.33 12.58 17.56
C MET A 65 -7.11 11.51 16.80
N LEU A 66 -7.55 11.78 15.58
CA LEU A 66 -8.28 10.83 14.75
C LEU A 66 -7.42 9.64 14.35
N ARG A 67 -6.12 9.86 14.11
CA ARG A 67 -5.16 8.77 13.87
C ARG A 67 -5.02 7.86 15.10
N LEU A 68 -4.98 8.42 16.30
CA LEU A 68 -4.95 7.63 17.54
C LEU A 68 -6.29 6.91 17.78
N ALA A 69 -7.41 7.59 17.50
CA ALA A 69 -8.74 7.01 17.64
C ALA A 69 -8.94 5.81 16.70
N GLU A 70 -8.49 5.91 15.45
CA GLU A 70 -8.53 4.82 14.48
C GLU A 70 -7.75 3.58 14.98
N GLN A 71 -6.52 3.75 15.46
CA GLN A 71 -5.73 2.63 15.98
C GLN A 71 -6.29 2.02 17.27
N LEU A 72 -6.92 2.83 18.13
CA LEU A 72 -7.52 2.38 19.39
C LEU A 72 -8.98 1.95 19.25
N SER A 73 -9.54 1.95 18.05
CA SER A 73 -10.94 1.62 17.82
C SER A 73 -11.19 0.13 18.11
N PRO A 74 -12.10 -0.20 19.04
CA PRO A 74 -12.36 -1.59 19.40
C PRO A 74 -13.29 -2.31 18.41
N THR A 75 -13.95 -1.56 17.52
CA THR A 75 -14.88 -2.12 16.53
C THR A 75 -14.62 -1.53 15.13
N PRO A 76 -15.00 -2.26 14.06
CA PRO A 76 -14.86 -1.78 12.68
C PRO A 76 -15.64 -0.48 12.42
N GLU A 77 -16.82 -0.29 13.02
CA GLU A 77 -17.64 0.92 12.83
C GLU A 77 -16.94 2.16 13.39
N ALA A 78 -16.38 2.04 14.60
CA ALA A 78 -15.65 3.11 15.25
C ALA A 78 -14.39 3.48 14.46
N ARG A 79 -13.69 2.45 13.94
CA ARG A 79 -12.51 2.61 13.10
C ARG A 79 -12.86 3.34 11.81
N LEU A 80 -13.85 2.86 11.07
CA LEU A 80 -14.33 3.46 9.83
C LEU A 80 -14.76 4.92 10.06
N GLY A 81 -15.46 5.21 11.16
CA GLY A 81 -15.83 6.58 11.53
C GLY A 81 -14.62 7.50 11.74
N ALA A 82 -13.59 7.03 12.42
CA ALA A 82 -12.34 7.77 12.63
C ALA A 82 -11.56 7.98 11.32
N GLU A 83 -11.54 6.98 10.44
CA GLU A 83 -10.91 7.04 9.12
C GLU A 83 -11.60 8.05 8.19
N ILE A 84 -12.93 8.01 8.10
CA ILE A 84 -13.75 8.95 7.33
C ILE A 84 -13.47 10.39 7.79
N ALA A 85 -13.59 10.63 9.09
CA ALA A 85 -13.33 11.95 9.66
C ALA A 85 -11.87 12.37 9.46
N GLY A 86 -10.93 11.43 9.64
CA GLY A 86 -9.50 11.65 9.51
C GLY A 86 -9.09 12.08 8.11
N VAL A 87 -9.58 11.37 7.08
CA VAL A 87 -9.34 11.72 5.66
C VAL A 87 -9.95 13.09 5.34
N ALA A 88 -11.18 13.37 5.80
CA ALA A 88 -11.81 14.67 5.57
C ALA A 88 -11.02 15.84 6.19
N ILE A 89 -10.54 15.68 7.42
CA ILE A 89 -9.68 16.65 8.11
C ILE A 89 -8.33 16.79 7.40
N TRP A 90 -7.74 15.69 6.94
CA TRP A 90 -6.49 15.71 6.19
C TRP A 90 -6.61 16.50 4.88
N LEU A 91 -7.67 16.31 4.11
CA LEU A 91 -7.92 17.06 2.88
C LEU A 91 -8.05 18.56 3.18
N CYS A 92 -8.78 18.92 4.25
CA CYS A 92 -8.89 20.31 4.70
C CYS A 92 -7.55 20.90 5.14
N LEU A 93 -6.72 20.12 5.82
CA LEU A 93 -5.39 20.52 6.29
C LEU A 93 -4.45 20.76 5.10
N LEU A 94 -4.37 19.81 4.18
CA LEU A 94 -3.51 19.89 3.00
C LEU A 94 -3.89 21.09 2.13
N GLN A 95 -5.20 21.28 1.91
CA GLN A 95 -5.74 22.44 1.23
C GLN A 95 -5.33 23.75 1.93
N SER A 96 -5.47 23.81 3.25
CA SER A 96 -5.09 24.98 4.05
C SER A 96 -3.59 25.25 4.00
N MET A 97 -2.75 24.22 3.98
CA MET A 97 -1.30 24.36 3.85
C MET A 97 -0.89 24.91 2.47
N ILE A 98 -1.58 24.49 1.42
CA ILE A 98 -1.33 24.95 0.04
C ILE A 98 -1.82 26.40 -0.15
N ALA A 99 -2.99 26.72 0.41
CA ALA A 99 -3.65 28.00 0.20
C ALA A 99 -3.17 29.10 1.17
N ALA A 100 -2.73 28.75 2.39
CA ALA A 100 -2.30 29.73 3.39
C ALA A 100 -1.17 30.61 2.85
N PRO A 101 -1.34 31.94 2.83
CA PRO A 101 -0.25 32.85 2.53
C PRO A 101 0.68 32.86 3.74
N LEU A 102 1.68 31.96 3.77
CA LEU A 102 2.83 32.14 4.65
C LEU A 102 3.64 33.31 4.10
N ALA A 103 3.13 34.52 4.32
CA ALA A 103 3.75 35.79 3.95
C ALA A 103 5.07 35.93 4.70
N THR A 104 6.17 35.51 4.08
CA THR A 104 7.49 35.95 4.52
C THR A 104 7.74 37.32 3.92
N SER A 105 7.87 38.32 4.79
CA SER A 105 8.47 39.61 4.47
C SER A 105 9.79 39.39 3.71
N GLY A 106 9.81 39.76 2.43
CA GLY A 106 10.98 39.66 1.56
C GLY A 106 10.81 38.66 0.41
N GLY A 107 9.96 39.00 -0.57
CA GLY A 107 10.06 38.70 -2.01
C GLY A 107 10.35 37.29 -2.54
N THR A 108 10.64 36.30 -1.70
CA THR A 108 11.15 35.00 -2.12
C THR A 108 10.06 33.94 -2.07
N ARG A 109 9.93 33.20 -3.18
CA ARG A 109 8.99 32.09 -3.37
C ARG A 109 9.21 31.05 -2.28
N SER A 110 8.21 30.79 -1.44
CA SER A 110 8.34 29.79 -0.38
C SER A 110 7.92 28.41 -0.93
N GLY A 111 8.87 27.57 -1.31
CA GLY A 111 8.64 26.14 -1.61
C GLY A 111 8.21 25.29 -0.39
N ARG A 112 7.70 25.93 0.66
CA ARG A 112 7.38 25.29 1.95
C ARG A 112 6.29 24.20 1.82
N PRO A 113 5.18 24.39 1.08
CA PRO A 113 4.19 23.34 0.93
C PRO A 113 4.75 22.10 0.24
N VAL A 114 5.59 22.29 -0.80
CA VAL A 114 6.26 21.19 -1.51
C VAL A 114 7.19 20.42 -0.58
N ILE A 115 8.06 21.13 0.15
CA ILE A 115 8.97 20.53 1.12
C ILE A 115 8.20 19.76 2.19
N ALA A 116 7.08 20.29 2.67
CA ALA A 116 6.26 19.62 3.68
C ALA A 116 5.58 18.34 3.14
N ILE A 117 5.07 18.37 1.90
CA ILE A 117 4.52 17.17 1.24
C ILE A 117 5.61 16.11 1.08
N LEU A 118 6.77 16.47 0.53
CA LEU A 118 7.87 15.53 0.29
C LEU A 118 8.45 14.95 1.60
N LEU A 119 8.61 15.77 2.65
CA LEU A 119 8.96 15.26 3.98
C LEU A 119 7.89 14.30 4.51
N GLY A 120 6.62 14.62 4.29
CA GLY A 120 5.50 13.74 4.64
C GLY A 120 5.48 12.42 3.86
N LEU A 121 6.04 12.35 2.65
CA LEU A 121 6.24 11.11 1.90
C LEU A 121 7.46 10.34 2.41
N ILE A 122 8.59 11.02 2.61
CA ILE A 122 9.81 10.45 3.19
C ILE A 122 9.53 9.75 4.53
N VAL A 123 8.81 10.43 5.42
CA VAL A 123 8.46 9.85 6.72
C VAL A 123 7.51 8.67 6.53
N ASP A 124 6.53 8.74 5.63
CA ASP A 124 5.63 7.62 5.33
C ASP A 124 6.40 6.37 4.86
N THR A 125 7.34 6.53 3.92
CA THR A 125 8.24 5.44 3.48
C THR A 125 9.10 4.92 4.63
N ALA A 126 9.63 5.81 5.47
CA ALA A 126 10.47 5.42 6.59
C ALA A 126 9.71 4.61 7.64
N LEU A 127 8.44 4.96 7.90
CA LEU A 127 7.56 4.19 8.78
C LEU A 127 7.19 2.85 8.16
N GLY A 128 6.74 2.86 6.90
CA GLY A 128 6.42 1.65 6.17
C GLY A 128 7.60 0.69 6.17
N GLY A 129 8.79 1.15 5.79
CA GLY A 129 10.00 0.33 5.84
C GLY A 129 10.35 -0.13 7.25
N GLY A 130 10.35 0.79 8.23
CA GLY A 130 10.70 0.51 9.63
C GLY A 130 9.83 -0.58 10.30
N PHE A 131 8.56 -0.69 9.91
CA PHE A 131 7.62 -1.71 10.37
C PHE A 131 7.41 -2.85 9.35
N ALA A 132 8.40 -3.11 8.49
CA ALA A 132 8.36 -4.17 7.49
C ALA A 132 7.08 -4.17 6.64
N THR A 133 6.67 -2.99 6.20
CA THR A 133 5.47 -2.62 5.43
C THR A 133 4.12 -2.69 6.15
N LEU A 134 4.06 -3.26 7.36
CA LEU A 134 2.84 -3.24 8.17
C LEU A 134 2.60 -1.82 8.68
N ASP A 135 1.43 -1.24 8.39
CA ASP A 135 1.12 0.09 8.94
C ASP A 135 0.97 -0.02 10.46
N PRO A 136 1.65 0.83 11.26
CA PRO A 136 1.50 0.81 12.71
C PRO A 136 0.06 0.95 13.20
N GLY A 137 -0.84 1.55 12.40
CA GLY A 137 -2.27 1.66 12.73
C GLY A 137 -3.03 0.35 12.66
N PHE A 138 -2.47 -0.65 12.00
CA PHE A 138 -3.06 -1.97 11.87
C PHE A 138 -2.64 -2.89 13.04
N SER A 139 -1.81 -2.39 13.97
CA SER A 139 -1.42 -3.10 15.18
C SER A 139 -1.85 -2.33 16.44
N ALA A 140 -2.50 -3.03 17.36
CA ALA A 140 -2.86 -2.53 18.68
C ALA A 140 -1.80 -2.85 19.74
N GLU A 141 -0.67 -3.45 19.34
CA GLU A 141 0.42 -3.76 20.27
C GLU A 141 1.02 -2.50 20.90
N LEU A 142 1.60 -2.68 22.08
CA LEU A 142 2.13 -1.58 22.88
C LEU A 142 3.24 -0.80 22.15
N GLY A 143 4.11 -1.49 21.39
CA GLY A 143 5.20 -0.86 20.64
C GLY A 143 4.72 0.11 19.56
N PRO A 144 3.96 -0.36 18.55
CA PRO A 144 3.30 0.48 17.54
C PRO A 144 2.43 1.59 18.14
N LEU A 145 1.71 1.34 19.24
CA LEU A 145 0.89 2.35 19.90
C LEU A 145 1.74 3.47 20.51
N ILE A 146 2.79 3.12 21.28
CA ILE A 146 3.73 4.10 21.84
C ILE A 146 4.34 4.93 20.71
N PHE A 147 4.67 4.28 19.60
CA PHE A 147 5.21 4.95 18.42
C PHE A 147 4.23 5.98 17.84
N THR A 148 2.97 5.61 17.61
CA THR A 148 1.94 6.54 17.11
C THR A 148 1.69 7.70 18.07
N VAL A 149 1.68 7.46 19.38
CA VAL A 149 1.55 8.50 20.41
C VAL A 149 2.75 9.45 20.37
N ALA A 150 3.98 8.93 20.30
CA ALA A 150 5.19 9.74 20.21
C ALA A 150 5.20 10.58 18.93
N LEU A 151 4.77 10.02 17.81
CA LEU A 151 4.66 10.70 16.53
C LEU A 151 3.60 11.82 16.55
N ALA A 152 2.43 11.54 17.13
CA ALA A 152 1.39 12.55 17.36
C ALA A 152 1.90 13.69 18.25
N ALA A 153 2.58 13.37 19.35
CA ALA A 153 3.19 14.35 20.24
C ALA A 153 4.26 15.19 19.53
N ALA A 154 5.12 14.56 18.72
CA ALA A 154 6.13 15.26 17.93
C ALA A 154 5.51 16.22 16.91
N GLN A 155 4.45 15.79 16.22
CA GLN A 155 3.67 16.65 15.31
C GLN A 155 3.11 17.88 16.06
N LEU A 156 2.46 17.66 17.20
CA LEU A 156 1.89 18.73 18.02
C LEU A 156 2.97 19.70 18.53
N ALA A 157 4.09 19.19 19.01
CA ALA A 157 5.23 20.00 19.47
C ALA A 157 5.81 20.85 18.34
N MET A 158 5.97 20.27 17.14
CA MET A 158 6.45 21.00 15.96
C MET A 158 5.49 22.11 15.54
N ILE A 159 4.18 21.88 15.61
CA ILE A 159 3.18 22.90 15.30
C ILE A 159 3.18 24.00 16.37
N ALA A 160 3.27 23.65 17.65
CA ALA A 160 3.36 24.62 18.74
C ALA A 160 4.61 25.51 18.61
N LEU A 161 5.77 24.92 18.30
CA LEU A 161 7.01 25.64 18.05
C LEU A 161 6.88 26.55 16.83
N ALA A 162 6.31 26.06 15.73
CA ALA A 162 6.07 26.86 14.53
C ALA A 162 5.14 28.06 14.82
N ALA A 163 4.11 27.85 15.66
CA ALA A 163 3.19 28.89 16.09
C ALA A 163 3.90 29.97 16.92
N GLN A 164 4.76 29.59 17.88
CA GLN A 164 5.54 30.53 18.69
C GLN A 164 6.49 31.39 17.84
N VAL A 165 7.16 30.79 16.86
CA VAL A 165 8.08 31.50 15.94
C VAL A 165 7.32 32.43 14.98
N ALA A 166 6.12 32.04 14.56
CA ALA A 166 5.29 32.83 13.65
C ALA A 166 4.62 34.04 14.34
N GLY A 167 4.44 34.02 15.67
CA GLY A 167 3.84 35.09 16.47
C GLY A 167 4.56 36.45 16.46
N ARG A 168 5.60 36.64 15.63
CA ARG A 168 6.38 37.87 15.51
C ARG A 168 6.24 38.59 14.15
N ARG A 169 5.42 38.11 13.22
CA ARG A 169 5.23 38.74 11.90
C ARG A 169 3.77 38.77 11.50
N GLU A 170 3.21 39.97 11.34
CA GLU A 170 1.87 40.18 10.79
C GLU A 170 1.82 39.71 9.33
N THR A 171 0.94 38.75 9.06
CA THR A 171 0.55 38.37 7.70
C THR A 171 -0.39 39.43 7.16
N ARG A 172 0.06 40.29 6.24
CA ARG A 172 -0.84 41.16 5.48
C ARG A 172 -1.65 40.30 4.51
N GLU A 173 -2.96 40.19 4.75
CA GLU A 173 -3.87 39.69 3.72
C GLU A 173 -3.86 40.64 2.51
N PRO A 174 -3.94 40.13 1.27
CA PRO A 174 -4.18 40.98 0.12
C PRO A 174 -5.53 41.70 0.27
N PRO A 175 -5.65 42.94 -0.24
CA PRO A 175 -6.90 43.71 -0.12
C PRO A 175 -8.10 42.95 -0.72
N PRO A 176 -9.33 43.19 -0.22
CA PRO A 176 -10.55 42.47 -0.64
C PRO A 176 -10.77 42.45 -2.16
N ASP A 177 -10.36 43.53 -2.83
CA ASP A 177 -10.56 43.78 -4.25
C ASP A 177 -9.41 43.23 -5.13
N ALA A 178 -8.44 42.53 -4.54
CA ALA A 178 -7.36 41.92 -5.30
C ALA A 178 -7.93 40.81 -6.21
N PRO A 179 -7.69 40.83 -7.53
CA PRO A 179 -8.26 39.86 -8.45
C PRO A 179 -7.85 38.44 -8.03
N ALA A 180 -8.83 37.55 -7.95
CA ALA A 180 -8.59 36.13 -7.75
C ALA A 180 -7.86 35.60 -8.98
N ARG A 181 -6.57 35.29 -8.84
CA ARG A 181 -5.82 34.62 -9.90
C ARG A 181 -5.90 33.13 -9.63
N PRO A 182 -6.45 32.33 -10.55
CA PRO A 182 -6.61 30.92 -10.27
C PRO A 182 -5.23 30.27 -10.31
N PRO A 183 -4.79 29.56 -9.25
CA PRO A 183 -3.73 28.58 -9.40
C PRO A 183 -4.36 27.35 -10.05
N THR A 184 -4.79 27.45 -11.32
CA THR A 184 -5.45 26.35 -12.05
C THR A 184 -4.59 25.07 -12.03
N TRP A 185 -3.28 25.25 -11.93
CA TRP A 185 -2.27 24.18 -11.89
C TRP A 185 -2.26 23.37 -10.59
N ALA A 186 -2.81 23.90 -9.50
CA ALA A 186 -2.85 23.19 -8.22
C ALA A 186 -3.78 21.97 -8.25
N PHE A 187 -4.62 21.84 -9.28
CA PHE A 187 -5.32 20.61 -9.63
C PHE A 187 -4.40 19.39 -9.68
N CYS A 188 -3.17 19.54 -10.19
CA CYS A 188 -2.23 18.42 -10.33
C CYS A 188 -1.81 17.78 -9.00
N VAL A 189 -2.03 18.42 -7.85
CA VAL A 189 -1.66 17.84 -6.54
C VAL A 189 -2.38 16.51 -6.31
N GLY A 190 -3.67 16.42 -6.63
CA GLY A 190 -4.45 15.20 -6.41
C GLY A 190 -3.99 14.03 -7.29
N PRO A 191 -3.92 14.16 -8.64
CA PRO A 191 -3.39 13.11 -9.50
C PRO A 191 -1.96 12.68 -9.12
N LEU A 192 -1.08 13.62 -8.76
CA LEU A 192 0.28 13.30 -8.30
C LEU A 192 0.25 12.47 -7.01
N LEU A 193 -0.55 12.85 -6.02
CA LEU A 193 -0.70 12.08 -4.79
C LEU A 193 -1.33 10.71 -5.03
N ALA A 194 -2.28 10.60 -5.96
CA ALA A 194 -2.89 9.33 -6.33
C ALA A 194 -1.85 8.35 -6.90
N LEU A 195 -0.97 8.84 -7.78
CA LEU A 195 0.13 8.05 -8.35
C LEU A 195 1.18 7.68 -7.30
N GLU A 196 1.48 8.57 -6.35
CA GLU A 196 2.37 8.27 -5.23
C GLU A 196 1.79 7.14 -4.36
N VAL A 197 0.51 7.22 -3.99
CA VAL A 197 -0.16 6.19 -3.17
C VAL A 197 -0.28 4.85 -3.90
N LEU A 198 -0.73 4.87 -5.16
CA LEU A 198 -0.98 3.66 -5.93
C LEU A 198 0.31 2.99 -6.40
N LEU A 199 1.28 3.77 -6.90
CA LEU A 199 2.43 3.24 -7.62
C LEU A 199 3.76 3.46 -6.90
N PHE A 200 4.13 4.70 -6.61
CA PHE A 200 5.53 5.06 -6.40
C PHE A 200 5.99 4.96 -4.94
N GLN A 201 5.16 5.35 -3.96
CA GLN A 201 5.48 5.26 -2.52
C GLN A 201 5.09 3.94 -1.90
N ASN A 202 4.45 3.06 -2.65
CA ASN A 202 4.02 1.75 -2.19
C ASN A 202 5.22 0.81 -2.09
N LEU A 203 5.87 0.78 -0.93
CA LEU A 203 7.10 0.01 -0.70
C LEU A 203 6.92 -1.48 -0.99
N ALA A 204 5.83 -2.10 -0.52
CA ALA A 204 5.53 -3.51 -0.77
C ALA A 204 5.46 -3.82 -2.28
N ARG A 205 4.79 -2.94 -3.03
CA ARG A 205 4.74 -3.04 -4.50
C ARG A 205 6.13 -2.95 -5.13
N GLN A 206 7.00 -2.07 -4.63
CA GLN A 206 8.36 -1.95 -5.13
C GLN A 206 9.18 -3.22 -4.85
N VAL A 207 9.00 -3.87 -3.70
CA VAL A 207 9.68 -5.15 -3.38
C VAL A 207 9.33 -6.21 -4.42
N VAL A 208 8.04 -6.35 -4.74
CA VAL A 208 7.57 -7.30 -5.77
C VAL A 208 8.10 -6.97 -7.16
N LEU A 209 8.12 -5.69 -7.55
CA LEU A 209 8.50 -5.27 -8.90
C LEU A 209 10.01 -5.31 -9.15
N ILE A 210 10.81 -4.95 -8.14
CA ILE A 210 12.27 -4.85 -8.23
C ILE A 210 12.94 -6.20 -7.91
N GLU A 211 12.24 -7.08 -7.20
CA GLU A 211 12.73 -8.43 -6.85
C GLU A 211 14.03 -8.38 -6.01
N TRP A 212 14.21 -7.32 -5.23
CA TRP A 212 15.25 -7.21 -4.22
C TRP A 212 14.68 -7.46 -2.83
N GLU A 213 15.54 -7.87 -1.92
CA GLU A 213 15.21 -8.00 -0.51
C GLU A 213 14.59 -6.71 0.05
N PRO A 214 13.59 -6.80 0.95
CA PRO A 214 12.88 -5.63 1.47
C PRO A 214 13.79 -4.51 2.00
N PRO A 215 14.88 -4.76 2.76
CA PRO A 215 15.76 -3.69 3.24
C PRO A 215 16.46 -2.92 2.11
N ALA A 216 16.85 -3.60 1.02
CA ALA A 216 17.52 -2.98 -0.12
C ALA A 216 16.54 -2.10 -0.92
N THR A 217 15.34 -2.61 -1.19
CA THR A 217 14.27 -1.84 -1.85
C THR A 217 13.87 -0.63 -1.01
N PHE A 218 13.78 -0.78 0.30
CA PHE A 218 13.52 0.32 1.23
C PHE A 218 14.60 1.40 1.17
N ALA A 219 15.89 1.02 1.23
CA ALA A 219 17.00 1.96 1.08
C ALA A 219 16.95 2.73 -0.25
N TRP A 220 16.62 2.02 -1.33
CA TRP A 220 16.52 2.58 -2.68
C TRP A 220 15.43 3.64 -2.79
N LEU A 221 14.20 3.31 -2.38
CA LEU A 221 13.06 4.21 -2.44
C LEU A 221 13.24 5.42 -1.51
N LEU A 222 13.77 5.22 -0.30
CA LEU A 222 14.05 6.30 0.64
C LEU A 222 15.13 7.26 0.09
N THR A 223 16.14 6.72 -0.59
CA THR A 223 17.15 7.53 -1.28
C THR A 223 16.54 8.35 -2.42
N ALA A 224 15.66 7.76 -3.23
CA ALA A 224 14.94 8.47 -4.29
C ALA A 224 14.12 9.65 -3.74
N ASN A 225 13.42 9.43 -2.63
CA ASN A 225 12.64 10.47 -1.93
C ASN A 225 13.52 11.59 -1.36
N LEU A 226 14.72 11.27 -0.84
CA LEU A 226 15.69 12.26 -0.36
C LEU A 226 16.27 13.09 -1.51
N LEU A 227 16.57 12.48 -2.66
CA LEU A 227 17.01 13.18 -3.86
C LEU A 227 15.91 14.11 -4.38
N ALA A 228 14.66 13.65 -4.40
CA ALA A 228 13.49 14.42 -4.76
C ALA A 228 13.32 15.65 -3.85
N LEU A 229 13.46 15.49 -2.53
CA LEU A 229 13.45 16.61 -1.56
C LEU A 229 14.58 17.60 -1.82
N TRP A 230 15.80 17.11 -2.02
CA TRP A 230 16.97 17.96 -2.28
C TRP A 230 16.80 18.78 -3.57
N LEU A 231 16.31 18.15 -4.63
CA LEU A 231 16.02 18.82 -5.89
C LEU A 231 14.90 19.86 -5.72
N ALA A 232 13.81 19.54 -5.02
CA ALA A 232 12.73 20.50 -4.76
C ALA A 232 13.22 21.74 -3.98
N ILE A 233 14.13 21.57 -3.02
CA ILE A 233 14.77 22.69 -2.30
C ILE A 233 15.56 23.58 -3.27
N ILE A 234 16.34 22.99 -4.18
CA ILE A 234 17.10 23.73 -5.20
C ILE A 234 16.17 24.49 -6.15
N LEU A 235 15.17 23.80 -6.71
CA LEU A 235 14.24 24.36 -7.70
C LEU A 235 13.37 25.47 -7.09
N SER A 236 12.94 25.30 -5.84
CA SER A 236 12.18 26.32 -5.11
C SER A 236 12.96 27.63 -4.95
N ARG A 237 14.30 27.58 -5.00
CA ARG A 237 15.19 28.75 -4.91
C ARG A 237 15.44 29.41 -6.27
N GLN A 238 15.54 28.62 -7.35
CA GLN A 238 15.79 29.16 -8.71
C GLN A 238 14.63 30.01 -9.26
N GLY A 239 13.40 29.78 -8.79
CA GLY A 239 12.26 30.60 -9.15
C GLY A 239 11.95 30.60 -10.66
N ALA A 240 11.82 31.79 -11.28
CA ALA A 240 11.46 31.91 -12.70
C ALA A 240 12.65 31.76 -13.65
N ALA A 241 13.87 31.65 -13.12
CA ALA A 241 15.07 31.47 -13.94
C ALA A 241 15.22 30.03 -14.47
N ARG A 242 14.32 29.12 -14.09
CA ARG A 242 14.37 27.72 -14.54
C ARG A 242 14.01 27.59 -16.03
N PRO A 243 14.73 26.75 -16.80
CA PRO A 243 14.36 26.47 -18.18
C PRO A 243 12.99 25.80 -18.28
N ARG A 244 12.19 26.19 -19.29
CA ARG A 244 10.83 25.66 -19.51
C ARG A 244 10.81 24.17 -19.86
N TRP A 245 11.92 23.60 -20.34
CA TRP A 245 12.02 22.18 -20.66
C TRP A 245 12.06 21.29 -19.42
N VAL A 246 12.44 21.80 -18.24
CA VAL A 246 12.53 21.02 -17.00
C VAL A 246 11.17 20.45 -16.57
N PRO A 247 10.10 21.25 -16.39
CA PRO A 247 8.78 20.71 -16.05
C PRO A 247 8.18 19.85 -17.17
N LEU A 248 8.49 20.12 -18.44
CA LEU A 248 8.03 19.31 -19.57
C LEU A 248 8.68 17.92 -19.56
N LEU A 249 9.99 17.85 -19.33
CA LEU A 249 10.72 16.60 -19.19
C LEU A 249 10.23 15.80 -17.98
N ALA A 250 9.99 16.46 -16.85
CA ALA A 250 9.42 15.80 -15.67
C ALA A 250 8.00 15.26 -15.92
N ALA A 251 7.16 16.00 -16.66
CA ALA A 251 5.84 15.52 -17.03
C ALA A 251 5.91 14.31 -17.98
N ALA A 252 6.81 14.33 -18.96
CA ALA A 252 7.03 13.19 -19.86
C ALA A 252 7.59 11.98 -19.09
N ALA A 253 8.51 12.20 -18.17
CA ALA A 253 9.05 11.16 -17.29
C ALA A 253 7.95 10.56 -16.39
N LEU A 254 7.03 11.36 -15.86
CA LEU A 254 5.89 10.88 -15.08
C LEU A 254 5.00 9.94 -15.90
N VAL A 255 4.70 10.30 -17.15
CA VAL A 255 3.91 9.45 -18.08
C VAL A 255 4.64 8.14 -18.34
N ALA A 256 5.95 8.18 -18.61
CA ALA A 256 6.76 6.98 -18.80
C ALA A 256 6.81 6.09 -17.54
N CYS A 257 6.92 6.69 -16.35
CA CYS A 257 6.96 5.99 -15.07
C CYS A 257 5.59 5.39 -14.67
N ALA A 258 4.49 5.92 -15.18
CA ALA A 258 3.14 5.40 -14.93
C ALA A 258 2.84 4.13 -15.76
N ALA A 259 3.62 3.84 -16.79
CA ALA A 259 3.49 2.62 -17.57
C ALA A 259 4.02 1.40 -16.78
N PRO A 260 3.52 0.18 -17.07
CA PRO A 260 4.02 -1.04 -16.43
C PRO A 260 5.52 -1.26 -16.65
N ALA A 261 6.24 -1.62 -15.60
CA ALA A 261 7.63 -2.05 -15.72
C ALA A 261 7.69 -3.46 -16.33
N THR A 262 8.47 -3.63 -17.39
CA THR A 262 8.65 -4.92 -18.09
C THR A 262 9.82 -5.74 -17.56
N SER A 263 10.64 -5.20 -16.66
CA SER A 263 11.74 -5.91 -16.01
C SER A 263 12.04 -5.33 -14.62
N PRO A 264 12.70 -6.10 -13.73
CA PRO A 264 13.11 -5.63 -12.42
C PRO A 264 14.05 -4.41 -12.46
N VAL A 265 14.95 -4.37 -13.44
CA VAL A 265 15.87 -3.23 -13.65
C VAL A 265 15.08 -1.97 -14.02
N LEU A 266 14.09 -2.08 -14.91
CA LEU A 266 13.25 -0.94 -15.27
C LEU A 266 12.40 -0.49 -14.07
N ALA A 267 11.89 -1.41 -13.26
CA ALA A 267 11.18 -1.07 -12.03
C ALA A 267 12.07 -0.26 -11.06
N ALA A 268 13.33 -0.66 -10.87
CA ALA A 268 14.28 0.08 -10.02
C ALA A 268 14.55 1.50 -10.56
N ILE A 269 14.67 1.65 -11.89
CA ILE A 269 14.83 2.96 -12.53
C ILE A 269 13.58 3.83 -12.30
N ILE A 270 12.38 3.27 -12.47
CA ILE A 270 11.11 3.97 -12.23
C ILE A 270 11.00 4.42 -10.77
N ALA A 271 11.32 3.53 -9.81
CA ALA A 271 11.31 3.84 -8.37
C ALA A 271 12.25 5.01 -8.01
N LEU A 272 13.34 5.20 -8.76
CA LEU A 272 14.24 6.34 -8.60
C LEU A 272 13.74 7.61 -9.31
N ALA A 273 13.26 7.47 -10.55
CA ALA A 273 12.90 8.60 -11.41
C ALA A 273 11.57 9.25 -11.05
N ALA A 274 10.58 8.45 -10.62
CA ALA A 274 9.22 8.94 -10.38
C ALA A 274 9.14 9.96 -9.22
N PRO A 275 9.73 9.73 -8.03
CA PRO A 275 9.73 10.73 -6.95
C PRO A 275 10.38 12.05 -7.36
N VAL A 276 11.44 11.97 -8.18
CA VAL A 276 12.15 13.16 -8.72
C VAL A 276 11.24 13.94 -9.67
N ALA A 277 10.56 13.25 -10.60
CA ALA A 277 9.60 13.86 -11.50
C ALA A 277 8.44 14.53 -10.74
N VAL A 278 7.86 13.83 -9.76
CA VAL A 278 6.79 14.37 -8.90
C VAL A 278 7.27 15.61 -8.14
N ALA A 279 8.48 15.60 -7.57
CA ALA A 279 9.03 16.76 -6.86
C ALA A 279 9.21 17.99 -7.77
N VAL A 280 9.67 17.80 -9.00
CA VAL A 280 9.76 18.87 -10.00
C VAL A 280 8.37 19.43 -10.30
N LEU A 281 7.39 18.55 -10.54
CA LEU A 281 6.02 18.92 -10.89
C LEU A 281 5.28 19.59 -9.73
N LEU A 282 5.44 19.13 -8.50
CA LEU A 282 4.93 19.81 -7.30
C LEU A 282 5.55 21.21 -7.15
N THR A 283 6.85 21.34 -7.41
CA THR A 283 7.53 22.65 -7.39
C THR A 283 7.05 23.57 -8.52
N GLU A 284 6.63 23.03 -9.66
CA GLU A 284 6.04 23.80 -10.75
C GLU A 284 4.60 24.23 -10.43
N THR A 285 3.77 23.31 -9.97
CA THR A 285 2.32 23.50 -9.74
C THR A 285 2.05 24.41 -8.55
N LEU A 286 2.85 24.31 -7.49
CA LEU A 286 2.71 25.10 -6.26
C LEU A 286 3.56 26.39 -6.27
N ALA A 287 4.20 26.71 -7.40
CA ALA A 287 4.93 27.97 -7.55
C ALA A 287 4.01 29.19 -7.35
N PRO A 288 4.45 30.26 -6.66
CA PRO A 288 3.62 31.45 -6.48
C PRO A 288 3.40 32.22 -7.80
N GLU A 289 2.14 32.44 -8.18
CA GLU A 289 1.75 33.20 -9.37
C GLU A 289 1.16 34.57 -8.99
N GLY A 290 2.05 35.57 -8.81
CA GLY A 290 1.65 36.95 -8.59
C GLY A 290 1.05 37.26 -7.21
N ARG A 291 0.62 38.52 -7.03
CA ARG A 291 -0.08 39.00 -5.83
C ARG A 291 -1.58 39.00 -6.15
N GLY A 292 -2.35 38.13 -5.50
CA GLY A 292 -3.80 38.01 -5.70
C GLY A 292 -4.39 37.00 -4.72
N ARG A 293 -5.72 37.01 -4.57
CA ARG A 293 -6.44 36.09 -3.68
C ARG A 293 -6.40 34.67 -4.29
N ARG A 294 -5.87 33.68 -3.57
CA ARG A 294 -5.79 32.30 -4.06
C ARG A 294 -7.18 31.65 -4.02
N SER A 295 -7.61 31.07 -5.15
CA SER A 295 -8.79 30.21 -5.21
C SER A 295 -8.46 28.83 -4.62
N TRP A 296 -9.41 28.28 -3.86
CA TRP A 296 -9.31 26.97 -3.21
C TRP A 296 -9.79 25.84 -4.14
N THR A 297 -10.63 26.19 -5.12
CA THR A 297 -11.33 25.26 -6.01
C THR A 297 -10.39 24.33 -6.80
N PRO A 298 -9.29 24.80 -7.45
CA PRO A 298 -8.50 23.92 -8.30
C PRO A 298 -7.89 22.73 -7.56
N THR A 299 -7.33 22.95 -6.37
CA THR A 299 -6.74 21.89 -5.55
C THR A 299 -7.81 20.92 -5.03
N ALA A 300 -8.96 21.42 -4.57
CA ALA A 300 -10.06 20.57 -4.08
C ALA A 300 -10.65 19.71 -5.21
N VAL A 301 -10.82 20.26 -6.41
CA VAL A 301 -11.19 19.49 -7.61
C VAL A 301 -10.10 18.46 -7.95
N GLY A 302 -8.83 18.83 -7.80
CA GLY A 302 -7.70 17.94 -7.98
C GLY A 302 -7.78 16.71 -7.09
N PHE A 303 -8.14 16.87 -5.80
CA PHE A 303 -8.26 15.75 -4.87
C PHE A 303 -9.28 14.71 -5.30
N LEU A 304 -10.31 15.05 -6.09
CA LEU A 304 -11.26 14.08 -6.64
C LEU A 304 -10.59 13.06 -7.59
N ALA A 305 -9.41 13.37 -8.13
CA ALA A 305 -8.62 12.41 -8.90
C ALA A 305 -8.09 11.24 -8.06
N ILE A 306 -7.95 11.40 -6.73
CA ILE A 306 -7.46 10.34 -5.85
C ILE A 306 -8.45 9.17 -5.83
N PRO A 307 -9.73 9.34 -5.42
CA PRO A 307 -10.69 8.24 -5.47
C PRO A 307 -10.93 7.75 -6.91
N LEU A 308 -10.94 8.63 -7.92
CA LEU A 308 -11.07 8.21 -9.33
C LEU A 308 -9.98 7.20 -9.75
N VAL A 309 -8.73 7.49 -9.43
CA VAL A 309 -7.59 6.63 -9.79
C VAL A 309 -7.60 5.34 -8.97
N LEU A 310 -7.86 5.44 -7.67
CA LEU A 310 -7.83 4.27 -6.78
C LEU A 310 -9.01 3.32 -7.06
N PHE A 311 -10.25 3.82 -7.08
CA PHE A 311 -11.42 2.99 -7.42
C PHE A 311 -11.37 2.52 -8.87
N GLY A 312 -10.95 3.36 -9.81
CA GLY A 312 -10.79 2.95 -11.20
C GLY A 312 -9.78 1.81 -11.36
N TRP A 313 -8.72 1.79 -10.55
CA TRP A 313 -7.75 0.69 -10.52
C TRP A 313 -8.38 -0.61 -10.00
N TYR A 314 -9.09 -0.56 -8.87
CA TYR A 314 -9.63 -1.76 -8.21
C TYR A 314 -10.93 -2.29 -8.83
N ALA A 315 -11.71 -1.45 -9.50
CA ALA A 315 -12.93 -1.88 -10.18
C ALA A 315 -12.66 -2.96 -11.24
N HIS A 316 -11.44 -3.08 -11.78
CA HIS A 316 -11.08 -4.13 -12.75
C HIS A 316 -11.16 -5.55 -12.18
N TYR A 317 -11.12 -5.72 -10.86
CA TYR A 317 -11.26 -7.04 -10.21
C TYR A 317 -12.72 -7.43 -9.96
N GLU A 318 -13.66 -6.52 -10.22
CA GLU A 318 -15.09 -6.72 -9.97
C GLU A 318 -15.94 -6.57 -11.23
N ILE A 319 -15.52 -5.71 -12.16
CA ILE A 319 -16.23 -5.43 -13.41
C ILE A 319 -15.26 -5.31 -14.60
N ASP A 320 -15.70 -5.74 -15.78
CA ASP A 320 -14.97 -5.49 -17.02
C ASP A 320 -15.18 -4.04 -17.48
N ILE A 321 -14.13 -3.22 -17.37
CA ILE A 321 -14.14 -1.79 -17.73
C ILE A 321 -13.82 -1.57 -19.23
N GLY A 322 -13.44 -2.63 -19.98
CA GLY A 322 -13.20 -2.55 -21.42
C GLY A 322 -11.88 -1.89 -21.84
N PHE A 323 -10.97 -1.64 -20.89
CA PHE A 323 -9.59 -1.21 -21.14
C PHE A 323 -8.66 -1.80 -20.08
N PRO A 324 -7.34 -1.87 -20.32
CA PRO A 324 -6.44 -2.51 -19.36
C PRO A 324 -6.23 -1.65 -18.11
N GLN A 325 -6.12 -2.30 -16.96
CA GLN A 325 -5.96 -1.66 -15.64
C GLN A 325 -4.85 -0.59 -15.58
N TRP A 326 -3.72 -0.82 -16.27
CA TRP A 326 -2.60 0.12 -16.31
C TRP A 326 -2.91 1.45 -17.02
N ALA A 327 -4.00 1.54 -17.77
CA ALA A 327 -4.42 2.78 -18.42
C ALA A 327 -4.84 3.86 -17.41
N ILE A 328 -5.36 3.47 -16.23
CA ILE A 328 -5.83 4.41 -15.19
C ILE A 328 -4.72 5.36 -14.70
N PRO A 329 -3.58 4.87 -14.16
CA PRO A 329 -2.51 5.76 -13.75
C PRO A 329 -1.87 6.50 -14.92
N LEU A 330 -1.82 5.90 -16.11
CA LEU A 330 -1.31 6.57 -17.31
C LEU A 330 -2.17 7.78 -17.68
N CYS A 331 -3.50 7.67 -17.61
CA CYS A 331 -4.43 8.77 -17.81
C CYS A 331 -4.25 9.89 -16.77
N ALA A 332 -4.03 9.54 -15.51
CA ALA A 332 -3.74 10.52 -14.46
C ALA A 332 -2.42 11.28 -14.74
N ALA A 333 -1.36 10.58 -15.15
CA ALA A 333 -0.09 11.19 -15.53
C ALA A 333 -0.23 12.07 -16.79
N ALA A 334 -0.97 11.60 -17.80
CA ALA A 334 -1.25 12.35 -19.02
C ALA A 334 -2.06 13.63 -18.75
N ALA A 335 -3.02 13.60 -17.83
CA ALA A 335 -3.74 14.79 -17.39
C ALA A 335 -2.80 15.84 -16.79
N VAL A 336 -1.84 15.42 -15.95
CA VAL A 336 -0.79 16.31 -15.42
C VAL A 336 0.06 16.87 -16.56
N PHE A 337 0.46 16.05 -17.54
CA PHE A 337 1.22 16.50 -18.71
C PHE A 337 0.48 17.57 -19.52
N VAL A 338 -0.81 17.36 -19.82
CA VAL A 338 -1.64 18.34 -20.54
C VAL A 338 -1.71 19.66 -19.78
N VAL A 339 -1.91 19.61 -18.46
CA VAL A 339 -1.97 20.81 -17.62
C VAL A 339 -0.63 21.55 -17.62
N VAL A 340 0.51 20.85 -17.57
CA VAL A 340 1.85 21.47 -17.67
C VAL A 340 2.07 22.10 -19.05
N CYS A 341 1.73 21.41 -20.14
CA CYS A 341 1.83 21.95 -21.49
C CYS A 341 0.96 23.21 -21.66
N TRP A 342 -0.29 23.16 -21.20
CA TRP A 342 -1.21 24.29 -21.23
C TRP A 342 -0.67 25.49 -20.44
N LYS A 343 -0.06 25.26 -19.27
CA LYS A 343 0.63 26.28 -18.48
C LYS A 343 1.74 26.97 -19.26
N LEU A 344 2.64 26.19 -19.84
CA LEU A 344 3.79 26.70 -20.56
C LEU A 344 3.36 27.50 -21.79
N LEU A 345 2.29 27.08 -22.48
CA LEU A 345 1.73 27.81 -23.62
C LEU A 345 1.12 29.17 -23.22
N ARG A 346 0.41 29.26 -22.08
CA ARG A 346 -0.20 30.53 -21.63
C ARG A 346 0.80 31.56 -21.10
N ILE A 347 1.99 31.12 -20.69
CA ILE A 347 3.06 32.00 -20.18
C ILE A 347 3.94 32.53 -21.34
N LEU A 348 3.81 32.00 -22.58
CA LEU A 348 4.55 32.46 -23.77
C LEU A 348 4.50 33.97 -24.02
N PRO A 349 3.38 34.71 -23.81
CA PRO A 349 3.33 36.14 -24.15
C PRO A 349 3.93 37.09 -23.09
N GLN A 350 4.32 36.63 -21.88
CA GLN A 350 4.52 37.54 -20.73
C GLN A 350 5.97 37.72 -20.23
N THR A 351 6.98 37.18 -20.92
CA THR A 351 8.37 37.22 -20.41
C THR A 351 9.23 38.32 -21.05
N THR A 352 9.04 39.57 -20.62
CA THR A 352 10.04 40.65 -20.71
C THR A 352 10.53 41.13 -19.34
N ARG A 353 10.19 40.42 -18.25
CA ARG A 353 10.71 40.76 -16.91
C ARG A 353 12.05 40.09 -16.65
N THR A 354 13.07 40.91 -16.50
CA THR A 354 14.39 40.55 -15.98
C THR A 354 14.24 39.81 -14.64
N PRO A 355 14.91 38.66 -14.44
CA PRO A 355 14.87 37.96 -13.17
C PRO A 355 15.62 38.79 -12.14
N GLU A 356 14.92 39.31 -11.13
CA GLU A 356 15.56 39.80 -9.91
C GLU A 356 16.33 38.64 -9.29
N ARG A 357 17.67 38.68 -9.39
CA ARG A 357 18.57 37.77 -8.67
C ARG A 357 18.46 38.06 -7.18
N ALA A 358 17.53 37.39 -6.52
CA ALA A 358 17.50 37.35 -5.06
C ALA A 358 18.76 36.62 -4.57
N THR A 359 19.68 37.33 -3.91
CA THR A 359 20.81 36.70 -3.22
C THR A 359 20.27 35.90 -2.03
N PRO A 360 20.52 34.57 -1.97
CA PRO A 360 19.99 33.75 -0.89
C PRO A 360 20.68 34.10 0.43
N SER A 361 19.92 34.35 1.50
CA SER A 361 20.51 34.55 2.83
C SER A 361 21.10 33.22 3.36
N ILE A 362 22.35 33.26 3.84
CA ILE A 362 23.09 32.12 4.42
C ILE A 362 22.29 31.38 5.52
N ARG A 363 21.50 32.12 6.32
CA ARG A 363 20.65 31.54 7.39
C ARG A 363 19.55 30.61 6.88
N LYS A 364 19.02 30.84 5.67
CA LYS A 364 17.97 30.01 5.06
C LYS A 364 18.57 28.68 4.56
N TRP A 365 19.81 28.71 4.06
CA TRP A 365 20.57 27.52 3.66
C TRP A 365 20.75 26.54 4.82
N ARG A 366 21.12 27.05 6.00
CA ARG A 366 21.31 26.23 7.20
C ARG A 366 20.06 25.47 7.63
N ARG A 367 18.86 26.07 7.54
CA ARG A 367 17.61 25.40 7.97
C ARG A 367 17.18 24.28 7.01
N GLU A 368 17.16 24.56 5.70
CA GLU A 368 16.79 23.56 4.69
C GLU A 368 17.83 22.44 4.64
N ALA A 369 19.12 22.75 4.77
CA ALA A 369 20.17 21.74 4.90
C ALA A 369 20.04 20.90 6.18
N ALA A 370 19.66 21.50 7.32
CA ALA A 370 19.41 20.76 8.55
C ALA A 370 18.20 19.81 8.42
N LEU A 371 17.14 20.23 7.73
CA LEU A 371 15.99 19.35 7.45
C LEU A 371 16.38 18.18 6.55
N THR A 372 17.14 18.43 5.48
CA THR A 372 17.66 17.34 4.64
C THR A 372 18.57 16.42 5.45
N ALA A 373 19.50 16.96 6.24
CA ALA A 373 20.39 16.16 7.07
C ALA A 373 19.63 15.29 8.09
N LEU A 374 18.61 15.85 8.74
CA LEU A 374 17.74 15.10 9.64
C LEU A 374 16.97 14.00 8.91
N ALA A 375 16.42 14.30 7.73
CA ALA A 375 15.75 13.30 6.90
C ALA A 375 16.72 12.20 6.43
N THR A 376 17.99 12.53 6.14
CA THR A 376 19.02 11.55 5.77
C THR A 376 19.31 10.58 6.92
N LEU A 377 19.13 10.96 8.19
CA LEU A 377 19.25 10.02 9.32
C LEU A 377 18.23 8.87 9.25
N LEU A 378 17.13 9.02 8.50
CA LEU A 378 16.17 7.92 8.29
C LEU A 378 16.78 6.76 7.49
N LEU A 379 17.88 6.98 6.75
CA LEU A 379 18.63 5.89 6.09
C LEU A 379 19.31 4.94 7.10
N LEU A 380 19.38 5.30 8.39
CA LEU A 380 19.82 4.38 9.43
C LEU A 380 18.83 3.22 9.63
N LEU A 381 17.54 3.39 9.28
CA LEU A 381 16.53 2.34 9.40
C LEU A 381 16.78 1.16 8.43
N PRO A 382 16.89 1.36 7.10
CA PRO A 382 17.21 0.25 6.21
C PRO A 382 18.61 -0.30 6.47
N LEU A 383 19.57 0.52 6.91
CA LEU A 383 20.89 0.04 7.31
C LEU A 383 20.80 -0.90 8.51
N TYR A 384 20.04 -0.53 9.55
CA TYR A 384 19.81 -1.39 10.70
C TYR A 384 19.18 -2.72 10.26
N GLN A 385 18.12 -2.68 9.45
CA GLN A 385 17.47 -3.88 8.94
C GLN A 385 18.42 -4.76 8.14
N PHE A 386 19.24 -4.18 7.28
CA PHE A 386 20.24 -4.93 6.51
C PHE A 386 21.27 -5.61 7.43
N LEU A 387 21.72 -4.92 8.48
CA LEU A 387 22.67 -5.45 9.46
C LEU A 387 22.07 -6.53 10.37
N THR A 388 20.75 -6.49 10.59
CA THR A 388 20.03 -7.48 11.41
C THR A 388 19.33 -8.55 10.61
N TRP A 389 19.33 -8.46 9.28
CA TRP A 389 18.71 -9.45 8.40
C TRP A 389 19.42 -10.78 8.54
N ARG A 390 18.69 -11.82 8.96
CA ARG A 390 19.21 -13.18 9.08
C ARG A 390 18.41 -14.10 8.19
N ALA A 391 19.11 -15.03 7.53
CA ALA A 391 18.44 -16.14 6.89
C ALA A 391 17.81 -17.04 7.97
N PRO A 392 16.63 -17.62 7.72
CA PRO A 392 16.04 -18.65 8.58
C PRO A 392 17.02 -19.80 8.85
N GLU A 393 17.02 -20.32 10.08
CA GLU A 393 17.76 -21.54 10.41
C GLU A 393 16.89 -22.77 10.14
N SER A 394 17.46 -23.78 9.49
CA SER A 394 16.74 -25.03 9.21
C SER A 394 16.66 -25.90 10.48
N PRO A 395 15.47 -26.44 10.80
CA PRO A 395 15.29 -27.32 11.94
C PRO A 395 16.02 -28.65 11.71
N PRO A 396 16.29 -29.42 12.79
CA PRO A 396 16.85 -30.75 12.64
C PRO A 396 15.88 -31.65 11.87
N ALA A 397 16.44 -32.30 10.86
CA ALA A 397 15.89 -33.32 9.99
C ALA A 397 14.76 -34.22 10.56
N ASN A 398 14.98 -34.78 11.75
CA ASN A 398 14.18 -35.88 12.30
C ASN A 398 13.03 -35.45 13.24
N ALA A 399 12.45 -34.26 13.08
CA ALA A 399 11.31 -33.83 13.88
C ALA A 399 10.01 -34.52 13.41
N ALA A 400 9.83 -35.80 13.76
CA ALA A 400 8.54 -36.48 13.60
C ALA A 400 7.56 -36.05 14.71
N PRO A 401 6.29 -35.75 14.39
CA PRO A 401 5.68 -35.79 13.05
C PRO A 401 6.04 -34.58 12.16
N PHE A 402 6.10 -34.79 10.84
CA PHE A 402 6.29 -33.70 9.88
C PHE A 402 4.99 -32.90 9.75
N ARG A 403 4.93 -31.77 10.45
CA ARG A 403 3.77 -30.89 10.49
C ARG A 403 3.69 -29.90 9.32
N VAL A 404 2.54 -29.84 8.67
CA VAL A 404 2.20 -28.84 7.64
C VAL A 404 0.93 -28.08 8.00
N ALA A 405 0.78 -26.87 7.45
CA ALA A 405 -0.41 -26.05 7.60
C ALA A 405 -0.88 -25.46 6.27
N THR A 406 -2.19 -25.27 6.10
CA THR A 406 -2.77 -24.39 5.08
C THR A 406 -3.70 -23.38 5.71
N TYR A 407 -3.66 -22.14 5.24
CA TYR A 407 -4.49 -21.07 5.78
C TYR A 407 -4.80 -19.98 4.74
N ASN A 408 -6.07 -19.84 4.36
CA ASN A 408 -6.55 -18.61 3.71
C ASN A 408 -6.51 -17.49 4.76
N ILE A 409 -5.72 -16.44 4.52
CA ILE A 409 -5.48 -15.39 5.53
C ILE A 409 -6.40 -14.18 5.37
N HIS A 410 -7.44 -14.26 4.53
CA HIS A 410 -8.41 -13.19 4.28
C HIS A 410 -7.75 -11.81 4.13
N GLN A 411 -6.66 -11.78 3.35
CA GLN A 411 -5.91 -10.56 3.06
C GLN A 411 -5.30 -9.86 4.29
N GLY A 412 -5.17 -10.58 5.40
CA GLY A 412 -4.66 -10.07 6.68
C GLY A 412 -5.74 -9.43 7.56
N PHE A 413 -7.02 -9.71 7.30
CA PHE A 413 -8.17 -9.20 8.06
C PHE A 413 -8.89 -10.33 8.78
N ASP A 414 -9.52 -9.98 9.90
CA ASP A 414 -10.36 -10.90 10.65
C ASP A 414 -11.80 -10.98 10.13
N LEU A 415 -12.61 -11.88 10.70
CA LEU A 415 -14.02 -12.02 10.33
C LEU A 415 -14.88 -10.75 10.53
N TYR A 416 -14.36 -9.73 11.21
CA TYR A 416 -15.02 -8.45 11.42
C TYR A 416 -14.45 -7.34 10.52
N GLY A 417 -13.44 -7.64 9.70
CA GLY A 417 -12.82 -6.69 8.77
C GLY A 417 -11.81 -5.77 9.43
N MET A 418 -11.30 -6.13 10.60
CA MET A 418 -10.18 -5.44 11.24
C MET A 418 -8.86 -6.09 10.83
N PRO A 419 -7.80 -5.30 10.60
CA PRO A 419 -6.46 -5.83 10.35
C PRO A 419 -5.97 -6.71 11.51
N GLY A 420 -5.38 -7.87 11.18
CA GLY A 420 -5.08 -8.92 12.17
C GLY A 420 -3.85 -9.77 11.89
N LEU A 421 -2.90 -9.31 11.06
CA LEU A 421 -1.75 -10.13 10.61
C LEU A 421 -0.90 -10.73 11.75
N GLU A 422 -0.79 -10.06 12.89
CA GLU A 422 -0.13 -10.61 14.10
C GLU A 422 -0.90 -11.81 14.67
N ARG A 423 -2.24 -11.74 14.74
CA ARG A 423 -3.06 -12.87 15.22
C ARG A 423 -3.01 -14.06 14.27
N ILE A 424 -2.82 -13.81 12.98
CA ILE A 424 -2.57 -14.84 11.97
C ILE A 424 -1.22 -15.52 12.23
N ALA A 425 -0.18 -14.73 12.51
CA ALA A 425 1.13 -15.28 12.89
C ALA A 425 1.06 -16.08 14.19
N ASP A 426 0.38 -15.58 15.23
CA ASP A 426 0.21 -16.27 16.51
C ASP A 426 -0.52 -17.62 16.36
N ALA A 427 -1.59 -17.66 15.56
CA ALA A 427 -2.34 -18.89 15.29
C ALA A 427 -1.45 -19.96 14.63
N LEU A 428 -0.65 -19.57 13.62
CA LEU A 428 0.29 -20.46 12.95
C LEU A 428 1.46 -20.86 13.86
N GLU A 429 2.02 -19.92 14.62
CA GLU A 429 3.16 -20.14 15.51
C GLU A 429 2.83 -21.11 16.63
N SER A 430 1.61 -21.06 17.17
CA SER A 430 1.15 -21.94 18.26
C SER A 430 1.21 -23.43 17.92
N GLU A 431 1.14 -23.77 16.63
CA GLU A 431 1.16 -25.14 16.14
C GLU A 431 2.55 -25.57 15.64
N HIS A 432 3.51 -24.64 15.53
CA HIS A 432 4.88 -24.90 15.04
C HIS A 432 4.97 -25.73 13.74
N PRO A 433 4.23 -25.39 12.66
CA PRO A 433 4.34 -26.09 11.38
C PRO A 433 5.75 -25.93 10.77
N HIS A 434 6.17 -26.95 10.02
CA HIS A 434 7.40 -26.90 9.25
C HIS A 434 7.21 -26.21 7.89
N VAL A 435 6.03 -26.40 7.29
CA VAL A 435 5.63 -25.79 6.02
C VAL A 435 4.22 -25.21 6.17
N ILE A 436 4.01 -24.02 5.64
CA ILE A 436 2.73 -23.32 5.65
C ILE A 436 2.40 -22.88 4.22
N ALA A 437 1.25 -23.28 3.69
CA ALA A 437 0.68 -22.69 2.49
C ALA A 437 -0.33 -21.61 2.87
N LEU A 438 -0.22 -20.44 2.26
CA LEU A 438 -1.09 -19.30 2.50
C LEU A 438 -1.84 -18.93 1.23
N GLN A 439 -3.12 -18.61 1.36
CA GLN A 439 -3.97 -18.10 0.27
C GLN A 439 -4.43 -16.67 0.60
N GLU A 440 -4.79 -15.92 -0.45
CA GLU A 440 -5.20 -14.51 -0.34
C GLU A 440 -4.15 -13.57 0.26
N VAL A 441 -2.88 -13.78 -0.08
CA VAL A 441 -1.77 -13.01 0.49
C VAL A 441 -1.57 -11.70 -0.30
N PRO A 442 -1.73 -10.52 0.31
CA PRO A 442 -1.49 -9.25 -0.37
C PRO A 442 -0.01 -8.84 -0.30
N ARG A 443 0.50 -8.31 -1.41
CA ARG A 443 1.85 -7.77 -1.56
C ARG A 443 1.82 -6.39 -2.23
N GLY A 444 1.19 -5.44 -1.55
CA GLY A 444 1.13 -4.04 -1.97
C GLY A 444 -0.20 -3.58 -2.55
N TRP A 445 -1.30 -4.34 -2.39
CA TRP A 445 -2.62 -3.76 -2.64
C TRP A 445 -2.93 -2.66 -1.62
N VAL A 446 -3.30 -1.47 -2.11
CA VAL A 446 -3.64 -0.29 -1.30
C VAL A 446 -4.88 -0.53 -0.44
N VAL A 447 -5.85 -1.30 -0.97
CA VAL A 447 -7.05 -1.73 -0.24
C VAL A 447 -6.76 -2.70 0.90
N ASN A 448 -5.54 -3.23 1.03
CA ASN A 448 -5.11 -4.04 2.18
C ASN A 448 -4.00 -3.34 2.97
N GLY A 449 -4.01 -2.00 3.00
CA GLY A 449 -3.03 -1.21 3.75
C GLY A 449 -1.65 -1.07 3.09
N SER A 450 -1.48 -1.56 1.85
CA SER A 450 -0.19 -1.62 1.13
C SER A 450 0.87 -2.49 1.82
N VAL A 451 0.45 -3.50 2.57
CA VAL A 451 1.36 -4.44 3.25
C VAL A 451 1.95 -5.46 2.26
N ASP A 452 3.19 -5.88 2.51
CA ASP A 452 3.78 -7.12 1.99
C ASP A 452 3.62 -8.22 3.05
N ALA A 453 2.44 -8.86 3.08
CA ALA A 453 2.10 -9.84 4.10
C ALA A 453 3.04 -11.06 4.06
N LEU A 454 3.51 -11.45 2.86
CA LEU A 454 4.46 -12.56 2.70
C LEU A 454 5.78 -12.25 3.41
N SER A 455 6.43 -11.14 3.04
CA SER A 455 7.72 -10.77 3.63
C SER A 455 7.60 -10.56 5.14
N TRP A 456 6.48 -9.98 5.59
CA TRP A 456 6.22 -9.76 7.01
C TRP A 456 6.05 -11.07 7.78
N LEU A 457 5.19 -12.00 7.31
CA LEU A 457 4.97 -13.30 7.97
C LEU A 457 6.22 -14.17 7.95
N ALA A 458 6.96 -14.19 6.84
CA ALA A 458 8.22 -14.92 6.72
C ALA A 458 9.25 -14.47 7.77
N GLN A 459 9.37 -13.16 7.99
CA GLN A 459 10.26 -12.61 9.01
C GLN A 459 9.73 -12.86 10.43
N ARG A 460 8.42 -12.68 10.67
CA ARG A 460 7.79 -12.87 11.99
C ARG A 460 7.85 -14.33 12.47
N LEU A 461 7.74 -15.28 11.55
CA LEU A 461 7.78 -16.73 11.84
C LEU A 461 9.19 -17.33 11.64
N GLY A 462 10.14 -16.55 11.11
CA GLY A 462 11.51 -17.02 10.85
C GLY A 462 11.56 -18.14 9.82
N MET A 463 10.89 -17.98 8.67
CA MET A 463 10.74 -19.00 7.63
C MET A 463 11.18 -18.48 6.25
N HIS A 464 11.66 -19.38 5.39
CA HIS A 464 11.88 -19.11 3.97
C HIS A 464 10.54 -18.90 3.28
N ALA A 465 10.51 -18.10 2.22
CA ALA A 465 9.29 -17.73 1.52
C ALA A 465 9.38 -18.03 0.01
N ALA A 466 8.30 -18.57 -0.54
CA ALA A 466 8.06 -18.65 -1.98
C ALA A 466 6.76 -17.92 -2.34
N TRP A 467 6.77 -17.26 -3.49
CA TRP A 467 5.66 -16.43 -3.96
C TRP A 467 5.01 -17.01 -5.21
N GLY A 468 3.69 -17.19 -5.15
CA GLY A 468 2.85 -17.66 -6.25
C GLY A 468 1.78 -16.63 -6.61
N PRO A 469 2.10 -15.61 -7.44
CA PRO A 469 1.13 -14.58 -7.80
C PRO A 469 -0.12 -15.16 -8.48
N ALA A 470 -1.28 -14.65 -8.11
CA ALA A 470 -2.60 -14.92 -8.68
C ALA A 470 -3.38 -13.60 -8.78
N ALA A 471 -4.40 -13.52 -9.63
CA ALA A 471 -5.07 -12.28 -10.07
C ALA A 471 -4.12 -11.26 -10.76
N ASP A 472 -3.05 -10.85 -10.09
CA ASP A 472 -1.97 -10.01 -10.62
C ASP A 472 -0.63 -10.33 -9.94
N ARG A 473 0.34 -9.40 -9.98
CA ARG A 473 1.65 -9.58 -9.33
C ARG A 473 1.64 -9.44 -7.80
N PHE A 474 0.58 -8.86 -7.24
CA PHE A 474 0.52 -8.29 -5.89
C PHE A 474 -0.50 -9.00 -4.98
N TRP A 475 -1.13 -10.06 -5.44
CA TRP A 475 -2.01 -10.91 -4.66
C TRP A 475 -1.76 -12.38 -5.05
N GLY A 476 -2.10 -13.34 -4.19
CA GLY A 476 -2.05 -14.76 -4.55
C GLY A 476 -1.66 -15.70 -3.43
N ASN A 477 -1.02 -16.80 -3.81
CA ASN A 477 -0.61 -17.87 -2.91
C ASN A 477 0.83 -17.65 -2.44
N ALA A 478 1.14 -18.14 -1.26
CA ALA A 478 2.51 -18.17 -0.77
C ALA A 478 2.81 -19.47 -0.04
N LEU A 479 4.10 -19.76 0.09
CA LEU A 479 4.59 -20.87 0.90
C LEU A 479 5.66 -20.37 1.85
N LEU A 480 5.53 -20.70 3.13
CA LEU A 480 6.55 -20.51 4.15
C LEU A 480 7.13 -21.86 4.53
N SER A 481 8.46 -21.96 4.62
CA SER A 481 9.15 -23.21 4.93
C SER A 481 10.28 -22.97 5.92
N ARG A 482 10.38 -23.83 6.94
CA ARG A 482 11.57 -23.87 7.80
C ARG A 482 12.79 -24.47 7.08
N PHE A 483 12.55 -25.22 6.02
CA PHE A 483 13.58 -25.83 5.17
C PHE A 483 13.92 -24.93 3.97
N PRO A 484 15.14 -25.01 3.42
CA PRO A 484 15.52 -24.27 2.23
C PRO A 484 14.60 -24.61 1.05
N ILE A 485 14.18 -23.58 0.32
CA ILE A 485 13.40 -23.71 -0.91
C ILE A 485 14.39 -23.74 -2.07
N LEU A 486 14.46 -24.87 -2.77
CA LEU A 486 15.42 -25.13 -3.84
C LEU A 486 14.95 -24.61 -5.20
N ASP A 487 13.66 -24.75 -5.47
CA ASP A 487 13.05 -24.37 -6.74
C ASP A 487 11.59 -23.94 -6.54
N VAL A 488 11.12 -23.00 -7.37
CA VAL A 488 9.77 -22.44 -7.30
C VAL A 488 9.24 -22.22 -8.71
N GLU A 489 8.08 -22.80 -8.98
CA GLU A 489 7.34 -22.61 -10.22
C GLU A 489 5.91 -22.18 -9.92
N ASN A 490 5.45 -21.08 -10.51
CA ASN A 490 4.06 -20.64 -10.42
C ASN A 490 3.37 -20.82 -11.77
N ARG A 491 2.22 -21.49 -11.78
CA ARG A 491 1.49 -21.81 -13.02
C ARG A 491 0.09 -21.21 -12.98
N PRO A 492 -0.29 -20.40 -13.99
CA PRO A 492 -1.63 -19.85 -14.08
C PRO A 492 -2.63 -20.96 -14.38
N MET A 493 -3.83 -20.82 -13.84
CA MET A 493 -4.94 -21.72 -14.11
C MET A 493 -5.92 -21.12 -15.13
N PRO A 494 -6.73 -21.95 -15.80
CA PRO A 494 -7.77 -21.46 -16.72
C PRO A 494 -8.76 -20.51 -16.02
N ASN A 495 -8.91 -19.31 -16.58
CA ASN A 495 -9.92 -18.33 -16.22
C ASN A 495 -11.16 -18.40 -17.15
N ASN A 496 -11.01 -18.93 -18.37
CA ASN A 496 -12.01 -18.95 -19.44
C ASN A 496 -12.52 -17.57 -19.90
N ARG A 497 -11.90 -16.46 -19.45
CA ARG A 497 -12.32 -15.05 -19.71
C ARG A 497 -13.67 -14.68 -19.10
N GLU A 498 -14.11 -15.45 -18.12
CA GLU A 498 -15.39 -15.24 -17.42
C GLU A 498 -15.15 -14.78 -15.97
N LEU A 499 -13.91 -14.89 -15.47
CA LEU A 499 -13.56 -14.50 -14.10
C LEU A 499 -12.76 -13.20 -14.08
N ASN A 500 -13.08 -12.32 -13.13
CA ASN A 500 -12.33 -11.07 -12.92
C ASN A 500 -11.03 -11.27 -12.11
N LEU A 501 -10.85 -12.45 -11.51
CA LEU A 501 -9.70 -12.79 -10.68
C LEU A 501 -9.05 -14.09 -11.18
N ASP A 502 -7.86 -13.98 -11.79
CA ASP A 502 -7.07 -15.14 -12.20
C ASP A 502 -6.68 -16.01 -10.99
N ARG A 503 -6.57 -17.32 -11.22
CA ARG A 503 -6.07 -18.30 -10.24
C ARG A 503 -4.74 -18.90 -10.71
N ALA A 504 -3.96 -19.40 -9.77
CA ALA A 504 -2.69 -20.06 -10.02
C ALA A 504 -2.44 -21.13 -8.95
N PHE A 505 -1.50 -22.04 -9.23
CA PHE A 505 -0.88 -22.89 -8.21
C PHE A 505 0.63 -22.68 -8.21
N LEU A 506 1.19 -22.70 -7.01
CA LEU A 506 2.61 -22.62 -6.72
C LEU A 506 3.13 -24.03 -6.46
N VAL A 507 4.19 -24.44 -7.13
CA VAL A 507 4.95 -25.67 -6.87
C VAL A 507 6.32 -25.27 -6.34
N ALA A 508 6.62 -25.63 -5.10
CA ALA A 508 7.92 -25.40 -4.48
C ALA A 508 8.59 -26.75 -4.19
N THR A 509 9.89 -26.86 -4.47
CA THR A 509 10.71 -27.99 -4.01
C THR A 509 11.50 -27.55 -2.79
N ILE A 510 11.30 -28.23 -1.67
CA ILE A 510 12.06 -28.00 -0.43
C ILE A 510 13.03 -29.16 -0.18
N GLU A 511 14.11 -28.89 0.53
CA GLU A 511 15.06 -29.92 0.95
C GLU A 511 14.74 -30.40 2.37
N VAL A 512 14.25 -31.64 2.51
CA VAL A 512 14.09 -32.29 3.82
C VAL A 512 15.07 -33.45 3.86
N ASP A 513 16.04 -33.38 4.77
CA ASP A 513 17.03 -34.45 5.00
C ASP A 513 17.90 -34.79 3.78
N GLY A 514 18.09 -33.81 2.90
CA GLY A 514 18.79 -33.99 1.62
C GLY A 514 17.94 -34.63 0.52
N GLU A 515 16.66 -34.93 0.79
CA GLU A 515 15.70 -35.43 -0.19
C GLU A 515 14.74 -34.30 -0.63
N PRO A 516 14.45 -34.19 -1.94
CA PRO A 516 13.54 -33.16 -2.45
C PRO A 516 12.08 -33.54 -2.18
N LEU A 517 11.35 -32.66 -1.51
CA LEU A 517 9.91 -32.76 -1.26
C LEU A 517 9.19 -31.66 -2.04
N GLN A 518 8.17 -32.04 -2.82
CA GLN A 518 7.35 -31.09 -3.55
C GLN A 518 6.16 -30.64 -2.69
N ILE A 519 5.98 -29.33 -2.56
CA ILE A 519 4.82 -28.73 -1.92
C ILE A 519 4.07 -27.90 -2.95
N VAL A 520 2.77 -28.12 -3.04
CA VAL A 520 1.88 -27.38 -3.93
C VAL A 520 0.93 -26.54 -3.12
N ALA A 521 0.90 -25.23 -3.35
CA ALA A 521 -0.04 -24.30 -2.73
C ALA A 521 -1.02 -23.76 -3.78
N THR A 522 -2.32 -23.83 -3.52
CA THR A 522 -3.34 -23.39 -4.49
C THR A 522 -4.56 -22.74 -3.82
N HIS A 523 -5.31 -21.97 -4.60
CA HIS A 523 -6.61 -21.41 -4.25
C HIS A 523 -7.51 -21.50 -5.48
N LEU A 524 -8.58 -22.31 -5.42
CA LEU A 524 -9.50 -22.47 -6.56
C LEU A 524 -10.55 -21.35 -6.60
N HIS A 525 -11.39 -21.34 -7.65
CA HIS A 525 -12.48 -20.38 -7.78
C HIS A 525 -13.50 -20.47 -6.64
N HIS A 526 -13.83 -19.32 -6.06
CA HIS A 526 -14.55 -19.17 -4.79
C HIS A 526 -16.07 -19.40 -4.83
N VAL A 527 -16.71 -19.30 -6.00
CA VAL A 527 -18.17 -19.41 -6.09
C VAL A 527 -18.58 -20.88 -6.08
N GLU A 528 -19.12 -21.36 -4.95
CA GLU A 528 -19.50 -22.77 -4.74
C GLU A 528 -20.39 -23.32 -5.87
N SER A 529 -21.34 -22.51 -6.37
CA SER A 529 -22.29 -22.89 -7.42
C SER A 529 -21.72 -22.94 -8.84
N GLU A 530 -20.42 -22.65 -9.04
CA GLU A 530 -19.78 -22.56 -10.36
C GLU A 530 -18.64 -23.61 -10.56
N PRO A 531 -18.93 -24.92 -10.44
CA PRO A 531 -17.93 -25.98 -10.62
C PRO A 531 -17.31 -26.01 -12.04
N GLU A 532 -17.99 -25.44 -13.04
CA GLU A 532 -17.49 -25.27 -14.42
C GLU A 532 -16.20 -24.45 -14.50
N HIS A 533 -15.92 -23.60 -13.50
CA HIS A 533 -14.64 -22.90 -13.38
C HIS A 533 -13.60 -23.71 -12.60
N ARG A 534 -13.98 -24.40 -11.53
CA ARG A 534 -13.04 -25.20 -10.71
C ARG A 534 -12.58 -26.48 -11.41
N LEU A 535 -13.43 -27.17 -12.17
CA LEU A 535 -13.05 -28.43 -12.81
C LEU A 535 -11.90 -28.28 -13.84
N PRO A 536 -11.89 -27.26 -14.71
CA PRO A 536 -10.73 -26.95 -15.55
C PRO A 536 -9.47 -26.60 -14.74
N GLN A 537 -9.63 -25.92 -13.60
CA GLN A 537 -8.52 -25.58 -12.70
C GLN A 537 -7.90 -26.85 -12.06
N VAL A 538 -8.75 -27.76 -11.55
CA VAL A 538 -8.32 -29.08 -11.05
C VAL A 538 -7.60 -29.88 -12.12
N ARG A 539 -8.10 -29.86 -13.36
CA ARG A 539 -7.42 -30.52 -14.48
C ARG A 539 -6.04 -29.92 -14.76
N ALA A 540 -5.95 -28.59 -14.83
CA ALA A 540 -4.66 -27.91 -15.06
C ALA A 540 -3.64 -28.19 -13.94
N LEU A 541 -4.11 -28.30 -12.70
CA LEU A 541 -3.31 -28.71 -11.55
C LEU A 541 -2.80 -30.15 -11.70
N LEU A 542 -3.69 -31.10 -12.01
CA LEU A 542 -3.34 -32.51 -12.19
C LEU A 542 -2.37 -32.72 -13.36
N ASP A 543 -2.60 -32.03 -14.48
CA ASP A 543 -1.75 -32.11 -15.68
C ASP A 543 -0.39 -31.40 -15.49
N GLY A 544 -0.33 -30.43 -14.57
CA GLY A 544 0.86 -29.62 -14.34
C GLY A 544 1.83 -30.23 -13.33
N VAL A 545 1.35 -30.81 -12.25
CA VAL A 545 2.22 -31.25 -11.16
C VAL A 545 2.86 -32.62 -11.50
N ASP A 546 4.15 -32.77 -11.18
CA ASP A 546 4.86 -34.06 -11.30
C ASP A 546 4.56 -34.95 -10.09
N TRP A 547 3.41 -35.63 -10.12
CA TRP A 547 2.93 -36.51 -9.06
C TRP A 547 3.74 -37.80 -8.85
N SER A 548 4.80 -38.02 -9.63
CA SER A 548 5.72 -39.16 -9.41
C SER A 548 6.70 -38.92 -8.26
N ARG A 549 6.85 -37.66 -7.83
CA ARG A 549 7.67 -37.26 -6.68
C ARG A 549 6.84 -37.29 -5.39
N PRO A 550 7.46 -37.39 -4.20
CA PRO A 550 6.75 -37.13 -2.94
C PRO A 550 6.14 -35.72 -2.97
N THR A 551 4.80 -35.64 -2.88
CA THR A 551 4.09 -34.37 -3.05
C THR A 551 3.01 -34.18 -1.99
N ILE A 552 2.95 -32.98 -1.42
CA ILE A 552 1.87 -32.51 -0.54
C ILE A 552 1.18 -31.33 -1.22
N LEU A 553 -0.13 -31.42 -1.43
CA LEU A 553 -0.98 -30.33 -1.90
C LEU A 553 -1.70 -29.69 -0.71
N LEU A 554 -1.63 -28.38 -0.62
CA LEU A 554 -2.18 -27.54 0.44
C LEU A 554 -3.02 -26.42 -0.18
N GLY A 555 -4.23 -26.18 0.31
CA GLY A 555 -4.96 -24.97 -0.09
C GLY A 555 -6.45 -24.96 0.13
N ASP A 556 -7.02 -23.79 -0.14
CA ASP A 556 -8.46 -23.56 -0.26
C ASP A 556 -8.94 -24.02 -1.64
N LEU A 557 -9.64 -25.16 -1.66
CA LEU A 557 -10.18 -25.75 -2.89
C LEU A 557 -11.61 -25.27 -3.17
N ASN A 558 -12.24 -24.51 -2.28
CA ASN A 558 -13.62 -24.02 -2.43
C ASN A 558 -14.63 -25.12 -2.82
N ALA A 559 -14.37 -26.36 -2.39
CA ALA A 559 -15.17 -27.53 -2.73
C ALA A 559 -15.29 -28.45 -1.52
N GLN A 560 -16.50 -28.90 -1.21
CA GLN A 560 -16.75 -29.82 -0.10
C GLN A 560 -16.32 -31.26 -0.46
N PRO A 561 -16.13 -32.17 0.52
CA PRO A 561 -15.62 -33.52 0.25
C PRO A 561 -16.44 -34.34 -0.75
N HIS A 562 -17.74 -34.07 -0.88
CA HIS A 562 -18.63 -34.78 -1.80
C HIS A 562 -18.69 -34.17 -3.22
N HIS A 563 -18.03 -33.03 -3.44
CA HIS A 563 -18.00 -32.36 -4.74
C HIS A 563 -17.11 -33.10 -5.74
N THR A 564 -17.36 -32.86 -7.03
CA THR A 564 -16.69 -33.60 -8.12
C THR A 564 -15.20 -33.28 -8.19
N GLU A 565 -14.83 -32.05 -7.86
CA GLU A 565 -13.48 -31.52 -7.79
C GLU A 565 -12.59 -32.36 -6.88
N ILE A 566 -13.06 -32.64 -5.65
CA ILE A 566 -12.34 -33.47 -4.68
C ILE A 566 -12.26 -34.92 -5.16
N ARG A 567 -13.37 -35.47 -5.67
CA ARG A 567 -13.38 -36.83 -6.23
C ARG A 567 -12.38 -37.01 -7.38
N ARG A 568 -12.17 -35.99 -8.22
CA ARG A 568 -11.17 -36.03 -9.31
C ARG A 568 -9.74 -36.09 -8.78
N LEU A 569 -9.46 -35.37 -7.68
CA LEU A 569 -8.16 -35.43 -7.00
C LEU A 569 -7.95 -36.83 -6.39
N GLU A 570 -8.99 -37.39 -5.76
CA GLU A 570 -8.97 -38.75 -5.19
C GLU A 570 -8.78 -39.84 -6.27
N GLU A 571 -9.49 -39.74 -7.39
CA GLU A 571 -9.33 -40.61 -8.56
C GLU A 571 -7.90 -40.57 -9.14
N ALA A 572 -7.19 -39.45 -8.95
CA ALA A 572 -5.79 -39.28 -9.34
C ALA A 572 -4.78 -39.81 -8.30
N GLY A 573 -5.25 -40.41 -7.21
CA GLY A 573 -4.40 -41.00 -6.16
C GLY A 573 -4.04 -40.03 -5.03
N LEU A 574 -4.66 -38.86 -4.95
CA LEU A 574 -4.50 -37.95 -3.83
C LEU A 574 -5.43 -38.34 -2.68
N SER A 575 -4.95 -38.31 -1.45
CA SER A 575 -5.76 -38.64 -0.28
C SER A 575 -5.76 -37.54 0.75
N ALA A 576 -6.94 -37.21 1.26
CA ALA A 576 -7.12 -36.49 2.51
C ALA A 576 -7.17 -37.51 3.65
N GLY A 577 -6.81 -37.09 4.87
CA GLY A 577 -6.97 -37.92 6.07
C GLY A 577 -8.40 -38.44 6.22
N SER A 578 -8.59 -39.49 7.01
CA SER A 578 -9.87 -40.23 7.08
C SER A 578 -11.06 -39.48 7.69
N ARG A 579 -10.83 -38.30 8.28
CA ARG A 579 -11.85 -37.51 8.99
C ARG A 579 -12.03 -36.14 8.33
N ALA A 580 -13.29 -35.78 8.08
CA ALA A 580 -13.64 -34.43 7.65
C ALA A 580 -13.44 -33.41 8.78
N VAL A 581 -12.80 -32.29 8.46
CA VAL A 581 -12.48 -31.20 9.40
C VAL A 581 -12.99 -29.89 8.80
N PRO A 582 -14.16 -29.37 9.24
CA PRO A 582 -14.68 -28.10 8.77
C PRO A 582 -13.75 -26.93 9.10
N THR A 583 -13.58 -26.03 8.13
CA THR A 583 -12.67 -24.88 8.19
C THR A 583 -13.38 -23.54 7.95
N TYR A 584 -14.62 -23.57 7.42
CA TYR A 584 -15.32 -22.35 7.01
C TYR A 584 -16.85 -22.38 7.32
N PRO A 585 -17.46 -21.24 7.69
CA PRO A 585 -16.80 -20.01 8.19
C PRO A 585 -16.17 -20.23 9.58
N ALA A 586 -15.16 -19.45 9.94
CA ALA A 586 -14.37 -19.63 11.16
C ALA A 586 -15.19 -19.58 12.46
N ASP A 587 -16.19 -18.70 12.54
CA ASP A 587 -17.06 -18.54 13.70
C ASP A 587 -18.10 -19.67 13.87
N ARG A 588 -18.36 -20.41 12.79
CA ARG A 588 -19.28 -21.55 12.77
C ARG A 588 -18.85 -22.56 11.70
N PRO A 589 -17.77 -23.32 11.95
CA PRO A 589 -17.17 -24.17 10.93
C PRO A 589 -18.11 -25.33 10.59
N ILE A 590 -18.71 -25.28 9.40
CA ILE A 590 -19.68 -26.27 8.91
C ILE A 590 -19.31 -26.86 7.54
N ARG A 591 -18.39 -26.21 6.82
CA ARG A 591 -17.86 -26.68 5.54
C ARG A 591 -16.37 -26.93 5.66
N GLN A 592 -15.90 -28.02 5.06
CA GLN A 592 -14.48 -28.23 4.79
C GLN A 592 -14.24 -27.82 3.34
N ILE A 593 -13.47 -26.76 3.15
CA ILE A 593 -13.05 -26.29 1.82
C ILE A 593 -11.54 -26.13 1.71
N ASP A 594 -10.82 -26.15 2.83
CA ASP A 594 -9.37 -26.20 2.89
C ASP A 594 -8.89 -27.65 3.06
N TYR A 595 -7.79 -27.99 2.40
CA TYR A 595 -7.30 -29.38 2.32
C TYR A 595 -5.78 -29.50 2.47
N VAL A 596 -5.39 -30.61 3.09
CA VAL A 596 -4.05 -31.21 2.96
C VAL A 596 -4.22 -32.56 2.26
N LEU A 597 -3.65 -32.69 1.07
CA LEU A 597 -3.68 -33.92 0.27
C LEU A 597 -2.26 -34.43 0.01
N THR A 598 -2.06 -35.75 0.07
CA THR A 598 -0.78 -36.39 -0.26
C THR A 598 -0.99 -37.39 -1.41
N ASN A 599 0.04 -37.61 -2.22
CA ASN A 599 0.01 -38.63 -3.29
C ASN A 599 0.38 -40.04 -2.82
N GLY A 600 0.22 -40.31 -1.51
CA GLY A 600 0.57 -41.59 -0.89
C GLY A 600 2.02 -41.73 -0.41
N ALA A 601 2.87 -40.72 -0.64
CA ALA A 601 4.23 -40.68 -0.07
C ALA A 601 4.25 -40.37 1.44
N PHE A 602 3.12 -39.94 2.00
CA PHE A 602 2.98 -39.62 3.42
C PHE A 602 1.66 -40.16 3.95
N GLU A 603 1.68 -40.75 5.14
CA GLU A 603 0.49 -41.06 5.91
C GLU A 603 0.09 -39.81 6.73
N ILE A 604 -1.17 -39.40 6.58
CA ILE A 604 -1.74 -38.32 7.40
C ILE A 604 -2.20 -38.93 8.73
N ILE A 605 -1.46 -38.62 9.82
CA ILE A 605 -1.68 -39.18 11.16
C ILE A 605 -2.86 -38.47 11.84
N GLU A 606 -2.86 -37.13 11.79
CA GLU A 606 -3.87 -36.28 12.42
C GLU A 606 -4.11 -35.05 11.55
N VAL A 607 -5.37 -34.59 11.52
CA VAL A 607 -5.76 -33.31 10.95
C VAL A 607 -6.64 -32.58 11.96
N ARG A 608 -6.34 -31.31 12.21
CA ARG A 608 -7.08 -30.45 13.15
C ARG A 608 -7.09 -29.00 12.69
N THR A 609 -7.96 -28.18 13.29
CA THR A 609 -7.98 -26.72 13.14
C THR A 609 -7.54 -26.03 14.42
N VAL A 610 -7.11 -24.78 14.30
CA VAL A 610 -6.90 -23.86 15.44
C VAL A 610 -8.10 -22.93 15.53
N ASP A 611 -8.75 -22.87 16.69
CA ASP A 611 -9.85 -21.93 16.94
C ASP A 611 -9.31 -20.50 17.02
N THR A 612 -9.73 -19.65 16.08
CA THR A 612 -9.23 -18.28 15.95
C THR A 612 -10.25 -17.42 15.20
N ASP A 613 -10.20 -16.12 15.50
CA ASP A 613 -10.95 -15.09 14.80
C ASP A 613 -10.09 -14.36 13.75
N ALA A 614 -8.83 -14.76 13.56
CA ALA A 614 -7.86 -13.97 12.80
C ALA A 614 -8.11 -13.92 11.27
N SER A 615 -9.04 -14.72 10.77
CA SER A 615 -9.52 -14.81 9.38
C SER A 615 -10.95 -15.35 9.39
N ASP A 616 -11.65 -15.28 8.25
CA ASP A 616 -12.92 -15.96 8.03
C ASP A 616 -12.77 -17.47 7.78
N HIS A 617 -11.55 -17.99 7.60
CA HIS A 617 -11.21 -19.42 7.62
C HIS A 617 -10.49 -19.81 8.92
N LEU A 618 -10.54 -21.10 9.28
CA LEU A 618 -9.66 -21.68 10.29
C LEU A 618 -8.42 -22.28 9.62
N PRO A 619 -7.21 -22.11 10.19
CA PRO A 619 -6.02 -22.80 9.69
C PRO A 619 -6.18 -24.31 9.86
N LEU A 620 -5.82 -25.07 8.82
CA LEU A 620 -5.84 -26.53 8.84
C LEU A 620 -4.42 -27.06 9.03
N ILE A 621 -4.21 -27.83 10.10
CA ILE A 621 -2.93 -28.42 10.48
C ILE A 621 -2.98 -29.92 10.25
N ALA A 622 -1.93 -30.48 9.64
CA ALA A 622 -1.77 -31.92 9.47
C ALA A 622 -0.40 -32.39 9.96
N ASP A 623 -0.41 -33.50 10.71
CA ASP A 623 0.78 -34.21 11.15
C ASP A 623 1.01 -35.43 10.26
N LEU A 624 2.17 -35.48 9.59
CA LEU A 624 2.50 -36.48 8.58
C LEU A 624 3.60 -37.43 9.05
N ALA A 625 3.47 -38.71 8.68
CA ALA A 625 4.53 -39.72 8.76
C ALA A 625 5.04 -40.07 7.35
N TRP A 626 6.35 -40.25 7.25
CA TRP A 626 7.05 -40.72 6.05
C TRP A 626 6.80 -42.21 5.78
#